data_AF-A0A381YAP7-F1
#
_entry.id   AF-A0A381YAP7-F1
#
_cell.length_a   1.000
_cell.length_b   1.000
_cell.length_c   1.000
_cell.angle_alpha   90.00
_cell.angle_beta   90.00
_cell.angle_gamma   90.00
#
_symmetry.space_group_name_H-M   'P 1'
#
loop_
_entity.id
_entity.type
_entity.pdbx_description
1 polymer ?
#
loop_
_entity_poly.entity_id
_entity_poly.type
_entity_poly.pdbx_seq_one_letter_code
_entity_poly.pdbx_strand_id
1 'polypeptide(L)' 'MENKTTKEDLNQHPLVSLSAFKKSGKAPVDMNHLIFQFKDSLVDFGVLVRYGRKWLVSESHLYQWLRIHGKEA' A
#
# COMPACT_ATOMS: atom_id res chain seq x y z
N MET A 1 -18.16 10.56 5.98
CA MET A 1 -17.24 11.68 6.27
C MET A 1 -16.10 11.55 5.29
N GLU A 2 -16.07 12.38 4.23
CA GLU A 2 -14.94 12.39 3.29
C GLU A 2 -13.75 13.07 3.97
N ASN A 3 -12.73 12.28 4.30
CA ASN A 3 -11.46 12.83 4.76
C ASN A 3 -10.79 13.53 3.57
N LYS A 4 -10.79 14.86 3.56
CA LYS A 4 -9.98 15.66 2.64
C LYS A 4 -8.52 15.52 3.03
N THR A 5 -7.81 14.57 2.41
CA THR A 5 -6.35 14.47 2.54
C THR A 5 -5.72 15.79 2.07
N THR A 6 -5.05 16.50 2.98
CA THR A 6 -4.41 17.78 2.67
C THR A 6 -3.16 17.55 1.82
N LYS A 7 -2.75 18.53 1.00
CA LYS A 7 -1.53 18.43 0.16
C LYS A 7 -0.26 18.14 0.99
N GLU A 8 -0.26 18.56 2.25
CA GLU A 8 0.81 18.29 3.21
C GLU A 8 0.84 16.84 3.67
N ASP A 9 -0.32 16.18 3.81
CA ASP A 9 -0.42 14.75 4.16
C ASP A 9 0.07 13.84 3.04
N LEU A 10 -0.16 14.24 1.78
CA LEU A 10 0.32 13.50 0.60
C LEU A 10 1.86 13.48 0.54
N ASN A 11 2.52 14.55 1.01
CA ASN A 11 3.98 14.61 1.07
C ASN A 11 4.58 13.74 2.19
N GLN A 12 3.79 13.37 3.20
CA GLN A 12 4.23 12.49 4.30
C GLN A 12 4.11 10.99 3.95
N HIS A 13 3.44 10.65 2.84
CA HIS A 13 3.16 9.28 2.43
C HIS A 13 3.58 9.03 0.98
N PRO A 14 4.90 9.02 0.70
CA PRO A 14 5.40 8.86 -0.66
C PRO A 14 4.94 7.52 -1.25
N LEU A 15 4.35 7.60 -2.44
CA LEU A 15 4.06 6.43 -3.25
C LEU A 15 5.36 5.93 -3.88
N VAL A 16 5.73 4.70 -3.55
CA VAL A 16 6.91 4.04 -4.10
C VAL A 16 6.48 2.98 -5.10
N SER A 17 7.29 2.73 -6.14
CA SER A 17 6.95 1.62 -7.04
C SER A 17 7.02 0.29 -6.30
N LEU A 18 6.09 -0.63 -6.58
CA LEU A 18 6.08 -1.97 -5.97
C LEU A 18 7.43 -2.70 -6.17
N SER A 19 8.07 -2.52 -7.34
CA SER A 19 9.37 -3.11 -7.63
C SER A 19 10.47 -2.54 -6.71
N ALA A 20 10.51 -1.22 -6.53
CA ALA A 20 11.47 -0.58 -5.63
C ALA A 20 11.21 -0.96 -4.18
N PHE A 21 9.94 -0.98 -3.76
CA PHE A 21 9.56 -1.35 -2.40
C PHE A 21 9.99 -2.79 -2.06
N LYS A 22 9.73 -3.76 -2.94
CA LYS A 22 10.20 -5.14 -2.77
C LYS A 22 11.72 -5.24 -2.68
N LYS A 23 12.46 -4.49 -3.51
CA LYS A 23 13.93 -4.47 -3.49
C LYS A 23 14.52 -3.77 -2.26
N SER A 24 13.76 -2.86 -1.64
CA SER A 24 14.23 -2.07 -0.50
C SER A 24 14.41 -2.87 0.80
N GLY A 25 13.83 -4.07 0.89
CA GLY A 25 13.81 -4.86 2.13
C GLY A 25 12.89 -4.31 3.23
N LYS A 26 12.19 -3.20 2.99
CA LYS A 26 11.25 -2.60 3.95
C LYS A 26 9.88 -3.28 4.00
N ALA A 27 9.59 -4.13 3.01
CA ALA A 27 8.34 -4.88 2.97
C ALA A 27 8.32 -5.89 4.13
N PRO A 28 7.35 -5.77 5.06
CA PRO A 28 7.31 -6.64 6.23
C PRO A 28 6.83 -8.07 5.91
N VAL A 29 6.25 -8.27 4.72
CA VAL A 29 5.69 -9.55 4.26
C VAL A 29 5.99 -9.74 2.76
N ASP A 30 5.78 -10.96 2.24
CA ASP A 30 5.84 -11.19 0.79
C ASP A 30 4.70 -10.45 0.08
N MET A 31 5.05 -9.35 -0.57
CA MET A 31 4.09 -8.52 -1.29
C MET A 31 3.39 -9.26 -2.45
N ASN A 32 4.03 -10.26 -3.07
CA ASN A 32 3.35 -11.01 -4.13
C ASN A 32 2.20 -11.84 -3.57
N HIS A 33 2.45 -12.52 -2.44
CA HIS A 33 1.44 -13.31 -1.76
C HIS A 33 0.29 -12.42 -1.29
N LEU A 34 0.63 -11.30 -0.63
CA LEU A 34 -0.36 -10.36 -0.14
C LEU A 34 -1.23 -9.78 -1.25
N ILE A 35 -0.62 -9.39 -2.38
CA ILE A 35 -1.35 -8.88 -3.55
C ILE A 35 -2.21 -9.98 -4.16
N PHE A 36 -1.74 -11.22 -4.22
CA PHE A 36 -2.49 -12.31 -4.83
C PHE A 36 -3.79 -12.60 -4.05
N GLN A 37 -3.72 -12.61 -2.72
CA GLN A 37 -4.84 -12.97 -1.86
C GLN A 37 -5.78 -11.79 -1.55
N PHE A 38 -5.24 -10.57 -1.37
CA PHE A 38 -5.99 -9.42 -0.85
C PHE A 38 -6.02 -8.22 -1.78
N LYS A 39 -5.80 -8.44 -3.09
CA LYS A 39 -5.67 -7.36 -4.09
C LYS A 39 -6.71 -6.25 -3.94
N ASP A 40 -7.98 -6.62 -3.94
CA ASP A 40 -9.09 -5.66 -4.00
C ASP A 40 -9.16 -4.86 -2.70
N SER A 41 -9.02 -5.53 -1.54
CA SER A 41 -8.93 -4.86 -0.24
C SER A 41 -7.76 -3.88 -0.14
N LEU A 42 -6.59 -4.25 -0.67
CA LEU A 42 -5.42 -3.37 -0.70
C LEU A 42 -5.62 -2.15 -1.61
N VAL A 43 -6.34 -2.29 -2.71
CA VAL A 43 -6.67 -1.18 -3.60
C VAL A 43 -7.70 -0.25 -2.95
N ASP A 44 -8.76 -0.82 -2.38
CA ASP A 44 -9.84 -0.06 -1.74
C ASP A 44 -9.34 0.71 -0.50
N PHE A 45 -8.41 0.13 0.27
CA PHE A 45 -7.76 0.79 1.41
C PHE A 45 -6.71 1.85 0.99
N GLY A 46 -6.32 1.89 -0.28
CA GLY A 46 -5.30 2.85 -0.78
C GLY A 46 -3.85 2.40 -0.58
N VAL A 47 -3.62 1.12 -0.27
CA VAL A 47 -2.27 0.54 -0.21
C VAL A 47 -1.67 0.42 -1.61
N LEU A 48 -2.46 -0.08 -2.56
CA LEU A 48 -2.05 -0.26 -3.96
C LEU A 48 -2.72 0.78 -4.85
N VAL A 49 -1.90 1.56 -5.54
CA VAL A 49 -2.38 2.55 -6.51
C VAL A 49 -1.85 2.18 -7.89
N ARG A 50 -2.76 2.06 -8.87
CA ARG A 50 -2.37 1.78 -10.25
C ARG A 50 -2.04 3.07 -10.98
N TYR A 51 -0.83 3.16 -11.54
CA TYR A 51 -0.43 4.26 -12.42
C TYR A 51 0.04 3.70 -13.77
N GLY A 52 -0.87 3.72 -14.74
CA GLY A 52 -0.67 3.11 -16.06
C GLY A 52 -0.41 1.60 -15.96
N ARG A 53 0.81 1.18 -16.33
CA ARG A 53 1.26 -0.23 -16.25
C ARG A 53 1.95 -0.58 -14.94
N LYS A 54 2.20 0.39 -14.05
CA LYS A 54 2.94 0.19 -12.80
C LYS A 54 1.99 0.19 -11.61
N TRP A 55 2.34 -0.62 -10.62
CA TRP A 55 1.73 -0.56 -9.28
C TRP A 55 2.62 0.26 -8.37
N LEU A 56 2.00 1.21 -7.68
CA LEU A 56 2.58 2.00 -6.60
C LEU A 56 2.06 1.47 -5.27
N VAL A 57 2.89 1.59 -4.25
CA VAL A 57 2.60 1.16 -2.87
C VAL A 57 2.70 2.39 -1.98
N SER A 58 1.69 2.58 -1.13
CA SER A 58 1.77 3.47 0.01
C SER A 58 2.24 2.70 1.24
N GLU A 59 3.46 2.95 1.70
CA GLU A 59 4.04 2.22 2.84
C GLU A 59 3.21 2.42 4.12
N SER A 60 2.77 3.66 4.38
CA SER A 60 1.96 3.99 5.57
C SER A 60 0.63 3.25 5.58
N HIS A 61 -0.11 3.27 4.47
CA HIS A 61 -1.36 2.53 4.36
C HIS A 61 -1.14 1.03 4.43
N LEU A 62 -0.04 0.49 3.88
CA LEU A 62 0.29 -0.93 4.02
C LEU A 62 0.41 -1.32 5.50
N TYR A 63 1.16 -0.55 6.29
CA TYR A 63 1.33 -0.85 7.71
C TYR A 63 0.02 -0.71 8.50
N GLN A 64 -0.83 0.25 8.15
CA GLN A 64 -2.16 0.38 8.75
C GLN A 64 -3.05 -0.81 8.39
N TRP A 65 -3.10 -1.18 7.11
CA TRP A 65 -3.87 -2.32 6.62
C TRP A 65 -3.43 -3.62 7.33
N LEU A 66 -2.13 -3.86 7.46
CA LEU A 66 -1.59 -5.03 8.15
C LEU A 66 -1.98 -5.07 9.64
N ARG A 67 -2.08 -3.92 10.31
CA ARG A 67 -2.55 -3.88 11.72
C ARG A 67 -4.02 -4.23 11.86
N ILE A 68 -4.84 -3.87 10.86
CA ILE A 68 -6.29 -4.08 10.89
C ILE A 68 -6.63 -5.50 10.42
N HIS A 69 -6.05 -5.93 9.29
CA HIS A 69 -6.41 -7.15 8.57
C HIS A 69 -5.36 -8.26 8.63
N GLY A 70 -4.13 -7.98 9.11
CA GLY A 70 -3.03 -8.94 9.06
C GLY A 70 -3.19 -10.19 9.93
N LYS A 71 -4.23 -10.26 10.77
CA LYS A 71 -4.59 -11.50 11.49
C LYS A 71 -5.31 -12.52 10.60
N GLU A 72 -5.88 -12.06 9.50
CA GLU A 72 -6.62 -12.86 8.51
C GLU A 72 -5.78 -13.14 7.25
N ALA A 73 -4.53 -12.63 7.24
CA ALA A 73 -3.62 -12.64 6.10
C ALA A 73 -2.71 -13.86 6.03
#